data_AF-A0A7C7XLW1-F1
#
_entry.id   AF-A0A7C7XLW1-F1
#
_cell.length_a   1.000
_cell.length_b   1.000
_cell.length_c   1.000
_cell.angle_alpha   90.00
_cell.angle_beta   90.00
_cell.angle_gamma   90.00
#
_symmetry.space_group_name_H-M   'P 1'
#
loop_
_entity.id
_entity.type
_entity.pdbx_description
1 polymer ?
#
loop_
_entity_poly.entity_id
_entity_poly.type
_entity_poly.pdbx_seq_one_letter_code
_entity_poly.pdbx_strand_id
1 'polypeptide(L)'
;MIGYSKIMLFWIATALFIACGFTACSSAPNEETRELSEGSHTESTGEHEASEGSVAARSEGEDENEREGEEHGEGEEHGEGEEHGEGEENEESGVYINRSDTWDTTRRGARLVLTFDPESNAFSGTVENTTESSLCSVRVEVHLSNGVELGPTARKDLPAHQFTQVELSTGGEAFDTWTAHPEISRCPSE
;
A
#
# COMPACT_ATOMS: atom_id res chain seq x y z
N MET A 1 -47.80 19.83 1.15
CA MET A 1 -48.27 18.47 1.46
C MET A 1 -47.61 17.51 0.48
N ILE A 2 -46.71 16.68 1.01
CA ILE A 2 -46.31 15.33 0.55
C ILE A 2 -45.81 15.24 -0.90
N GLY A 3 -44.51 15.48 -1.09
CA GLY A 3 -43.76 15.00 -2.25
C GLY A 3 -43.29 13.56 -1.98
N TYR A 4 -43.53 12.68 -2.95
CA TYR A 4 -43.42 11.24 -2.83
C TYR A 4 -42.00 10.74 -2.51
N SER A 5 -41.95 9.87 -1.51
CA SER A 5 -40.82 9.07 -1.04
C SER A 5 -40.91 7.67 -1.66
N LYS A 6 -39.74 7.07 -1.96
CA LYS A 6 -39.51 5.64 -2.29
C LYS A 6 -39.94 5.25 -3.71
N ILE A 7 -39.23 4.43 -4.50
CA ILE A 7 -38.38 3.27 -4.24
C ILE A 7 -37.28 3.28 -5.34
N MET A 8 -36.01 3.25 -4.96
CA MET A 8 -34.93 2.77 -5.84
C MET A 8 -35.20 1.29 -6.11
N LEU A 9 -35.46 0.95 -7.38
CA LEU A 9 -35.49 -0.45 -7.82
C LEU A 9 -34.07 -1.03 -7.69
N PHE A 10 -33.89 -1.83 -6.66
CA PHE A 10 -32.81 -2.80 -6.55
C PHE A 10 -32.90 -3.78 -7.73
N TRP A 11 -31.91 -3.74 -8.63
CA TRP A 11 -31.69 -4.82 -9.58
C TRP A 11 -31.00 -5.98 -8.85
N ILE A 12 -31.78 -6.91 -8.33
CA ILE A 12 -31.28 -8.19 -7.83
C ILE A 12 -31.22 -9.13 -9.05
N ALA A 13 -30.02 -9.32 -9.61
CA ALA A 13 -29.77 -10.40 -10.55
C ALA A 13 -29.59 -11.71 -9.77
N THR A 14 -30.69 -12.42 -9.53
CA THR A 14 -30.67 -13.77 -8.96
C THR A 14 -30.17 -14.75 -10.03
N ALA A 15 -28.90 -15.15 -9.94
CA ALA A 15 -28.36 -16.22 -10.76
C ALA A 15 -28.95 -17.57 -10.32
N LEU A 16 -29.72 -18.17 -11.22
CA LEU A 16 -30.33 -19.49 -11.09
C LEU A 16 -29.26 -20.56 -11.36
N PHE A 17 -28.69 -21.14 -10.30
CA PHE A 17 -27.89 -22.37 -10.42
C PHE A 17 -28.81 -23.58 -10.51
N ILE A 18 -29.03 -24.08 -11.73
CA ILE A 18 -29.68 -25.36 -11.97
C ILE A 18 -28.66 -26.47 -11.68
N ALA A 19 -28.92 -27.20 -10.60
CA ALA A 19 -28.26 -28.46 -10.31
C ALA A 19 -28.65 -29.53 -11.34
N CYS A 20 -27.65 -30.24 -11.87
CA CYS A 20 -27.81 -31.59 -12.39
C CYS A 20 -26.68 -32.43 -11.79
N GLY A 21 -27.02 -33.24 -10.79
CA GLY A 21 -26.18 -34.36 -10.40
C GLY A 21 -26.29 -35.48 -11.44
N PHE A 22 -25.29 -36.37 -11.49
CA PHE A 22 -25.45 -37.79 -11.20
C PHE A 22 -24.12 -38.56 -11.35
N THR A 23 -24.00 -39.56 -10.49
CA THR A 23 -23.23 -40.81 -10.64
C THR A 23 -21.90 -40.89 -9.91
N ALA A 24 -22.01 -41.44 -8.70
CA ALA A 24 -20.96 -42.17 -8.01
C ALA A 24 -20.45 -43.36 -8.86
N CYS A 25 -19.15 -43.58 -8.86
CA CYS A 25 -18.59 -44.92 -8.97
C CYS A 25 -17.53 -45.10 -7.89
N SER A 26 -17.86 -45.98 -6.94
CA SER A 26 -16.97 -46.53 -5.93
C SER A 26 -15.99 -47.49 -6.59
N SER A 27 -14.70 -47.41 -6.26
CA SER A 27 -13.76 -48.54 -6.27
C SER A 27 -12.44 -48.15 -5.57
N ALA A 28 -12.28 -48.60 -4.33
CA ALA A 28 -11.02 -48.97 -3.71
C ALA A 28 -11.26 -50.36 -3.05
N PRO A 29 -10.26 -51.20 -2.72
CA PRO A 29 -8.81 -50.96 -2.68
C PRO A 29 -7.97 -52.06 -3.39
N ASN A 30 -6.65 -51.88 -3.48
CA ASN A 30 -5.72 -53.01 -3.50
C ASN A 30 -4.49 -52.68 -2.65
N GLU A 31 -4.29 -53.47 -1.60
CA GLU A 31 -3.04 -53.57 -0.86
C GLU A 31 -2.03 -54.45 -1.61
N GLU A 32 -0.80 -54.44 -1.10
CA GLU A 32 0.12 -55.58 -1.08
C GLU A 32 1.44 -55.46 -1.89
N THR A 33 2.42 -54.90 -1.17
CA THR A 33 3.78 -55.44 -0.89
C THR A 33 5.00 -55.13 -1.77
N ARG A 34 6.03 -54.68 -1.02
CA ARG A 34 7.46 -55.07 -0.95
C ARG A 34 8.28 -54.82 -2.24
N GLU A 35 9.50 -54.28 -2.19
CA GLU A 35 10.63 -54.73 -1.38
C GLU A 35 11.62 -53.59 -1.06
N LEU A 36 12.46 -53.89 -0.09
CA LEU A 36 13.54 -53.11 0.51
C LEU A 36 14.70 -52.83 -0.46
N SER A 37 15.41 -51.71 -0.26
CA SER A 37 16.87 -51.73 -0.35
C SER A 37 17.48 -50.62 0.52
N GLU A 38 18.22 -51.08 1.50
CA GLU A 38 19.10 -50.34 2.41
C GLU A 38 20.29 -49.72 1.65
N GLY A 39 20.84 -48.64 2.20
CA GLY A 39 21.97 -47.94 1.58
C GLY A 39 22.67 -46.90 2.47
N SER A 40 23.17 -47.36 3.63
CA SER A 40 24.45 -46.95 4.24
C SER A 40 24.69 -45.48 4.64
N HIS A 41 24.59 -45.25 5.95
CA HIS A 41 25.38 -44.26 6.69
C HIS A 41 26.89 -44.55 6.57
N THR A 42 27.70 -43.50 6.36
CA THR A 42 29.00 -43.38 7.06
C THR A 42 29.25 -41.95 7.48
N GLU A 43 29.33 -41.81 8.79
CA GLU A 43 29.81 -40.69 9.59
C GLU A 43 31.31 -40.44 9.36
N SER A 44 31.73 -39.17 9.37
CA SER A 44 33.12 -38.82 9.72
C SER A 44 33.14 -37.47 10.42
N THR A 45 33.42 -37.58 11.70
CA THR A 45 33.79 -36.60 12.72
C THR A 45 35.07 -35.81 12.36
N GLY A 46 35.18 -34.61 12.95
CA GLY A 46 36.37 -33.77 12.86
C GLY A 46 36.27 -32.49 13.71
N GLU A 47 36.10 -32.69 15.02
CA GLU A 47 36.84 -32.05 16.14
C GLU A 47 37.03 -30.52 16.18
N HIS A 48 36.53 -29.95 17.29
CA HIS A 48 36.84 -28.62 17.83
C HIS A 48 38.22 -28.60 18.48
N GLU A 49 38.96 -27.49 18.36
CA GLU A 49 39.82 -26.96 19.43
C GLU A 49 39.94 -25.43 19.25
N ALA A 50 39.87 -24.72 20.37
CA ALA A 50 39.97 -23.27 20.48
C ALA A 50 41.44 -22.82 20.55
N SER A 51 41.75 -21.61 20.08
CA SER A 51 42.92 -20.88 20.60
C SER A 51 42.81 -19.37 20.38
N GLU A 52 43.33 -18.66 21.38
CA GLU A 52 43.18 -17.27 21.74
C GLU A 52 44.03 -16.33 20.86
N GLY A 53 43.67 -15.05 20.77
CA GLY A 53 44.47 -14.09 20.01
C GLY A 53 43.94 -12.67 20.01
N SER A 54 44.03 -12.00 21.16
CA SER A 54 43.96 -10.55 21.34
C SER A 54 44.87 -9.77 20.38
N VAL A 55 44.39 -8.66 19.82
CA VAL A 55 45.09 -7.36 19.85
C VAL A 55 44.10 -6.22 19.54
N ALA A 56 43.97 -5.32 20.52
CA ALA A 56 43.43 -3.99 20.35
C ALA A 56 44.41 -3.12 19.55
N ALA A 57 43.90 -2.22 18.71
CA ALA A 57 44.57 -0.97 18.41
C ALA A 57 43.53 0.10 18.12
N ARG A 58 43.45 1.02 19.07
CA ARG A 58 42.81 2.33 19.01
C ARG A 58 43.41 3.14 17.87
N SER A 59 42.60 3.97 17.22
CA SER A 59 43.08 5.30 16.82
C SER A 59 41.93 6.27 16.95
N GLU A 60 42.02 7.06 18.01
CA GLU A 60 41.39 8.35 18.17
C GLU A 60 41.88 9.28 17.04
N GLY A 61 41.00 10.19 16.64
CA GLY A 61 41.20 11.17 15.58
C GLY A 61 40.14 12.24 15.76
N GLU A 62 40.35 13.03 16.80
CA GLU A 62 39.68 14.29 17.10
C GLU A 62 39.90 15.26 15.93
N ASP A 63 38.85 15.91 15.46
CA ASP A 63 38.98 17.16 14.72
C ASP A 63 38.00 18.17 15.32
N GLU A 64 38.60 18.99 16.16
CA GLU A 64 38.09 20.16 16.84
C GLU A 64 37.91 21.28 15.80
N ASN A 65 36.74 21.92 15.79
CA ASN A 65 36.62 23.26 15.22
C ASN A 65 35.85 24.13 16.20
N GLU A 66 36.60 24.61 17.18
CA GLU A 66 36.27 25.78 17.98
C GLU A 66 36.23 27.00 17.06
N ARG A 67 35.10 27.69 17.05
CA ARG A 67 35.05 29.13 16.81
C ARG A 67 34.12 29.74 17.86
N GLU A 68 34.74 30.25 18.91
CA GLU A 68 34.15 31.27 19.77
C GLU A 68 34.18 32.63 19.05
N GLY A 69 33.17 33.44 19.30
CA GLY A 69 33.04 34.80 18.76
C GLY A 69 31.71 35.46 19.14
N GLU A 70 31.54 35.66 20.44
CA GLU A 70 31.03 36.86 21.13
C GLU A 70 29.85 37.71 20.60
N GLU A 71 28.97 37.98 21.56
CA GLU A 71 28.24 39.21 21.88
C GLU A 71 26.87 39.56 21.27
N HIS A 72 26.00 39.90 22.23
CA HIS A 72 24.65 40.42 22.17
C HIS A 72 24.52 41.68 21.30
N GLY A 73 23.50 41.68 20.44
CA GLY A 73 22.92 42.89 19.85
C GLY A 73 21.41 42.76 19.82
N GLU A 74 20.71 43.48 20.70
CA GLU A 74 19.27 43.67 20.63
C GLU A 74 18.95 44.60 19.44
N GLY A 75 18.01 44.17 18.61
CA GLY A 75 17.52 44.94 17.46
C GLY A 75 16.26 44.30 16.89
N GLU A 76 15.11 44.76 17.36
CA GLU A 76 13.81 44.58 16.70
C GLU A 76 13.85 45.31 15.33
N GLU A 77 13.56 44.62 14.21
CA GLU A 77 12.54 45.05 13.24
C GLU A 77 12.34 44.02 12.11
N HIS A 78 11.06 43.88 11.75
CA HIS A 78 10.43 43.21 10.62
C HIS A 78 11.28 42.92 9.36
N GLY A 79 11.12 41.70 8.85
CA GLY A 79 11.52 41.31 7.51
C GLY A 79 10.93 39.95 7.15
N GLU A 80 9.66 39.94 6.80
CA GLU A 80 8.93 38.78 6.29
C GLU A 80 9.58 38.27 5.00
N GLY A 81 9.90 36.99 4.98
CA GLY A 81 10.55 36.31 3.87
C GLY A 81 10.74 34.83 4.16
N GLU A 82 9.75 34.20 4.79
CA GLU A 82 9.63 32.74 4.75
C GLU A 82 9.28 32.36 3.31
N GLU A 83 10.30 32.22 2.47
CA GLU A 83 10.22 31.36 1.30
C GLU A 83 10.23 29.91 1.83
N HIS A 84 9.12 29.52 2.47
CA HIS A 84 8.72 28.12 2.51
C HIS A 84 8.54 27.74 1.06
N GLY A 85 9.57 27.13 0.48
CA GLY A 85 9.34 26.21 -0.61
C GLY A 85 8.25 25.27 -0.13
N GLU A 86 7.06 25.37 -0.72
CA GLU A 86 5.98 24.40 -0.57
C GLU A 86 6.51 23.07 -1.11
N GLY A 87 7.35 22.42 -0.31
CA GLY A 87 7.72 21.04 -0.51
C GLY A 87 6.44 20.26 -0.47
N GLU A 88 6.26 19.37 -1.43
CA GLU A 88 5.25 18.32 -1.43
C GLU A 88 5.60 17.34 -0.29
N GLU A 89 5.51 17.83 0.94
CA GLU A 89 6.09 17.20 2.11
C GLU A 89 5.19 16.07 2.58
N ASN A 90 5.59 14.87 2.16
CA ASN A 90 5.33 13.60 2.82
C ASN A 90 3.85 13.32 3.09
N GLU A 91 3.10 13.28 1.99
CA GLU A 91 1.70 12.94 1.97
C GLU A 91 1.44 11.41 2.01
N GLU A 92 2.41 10.57 2.34
CA GLU A 92 2.21 9.13 2.45
C GLU A 92 1.27 8.78 3.62
N SER A 93 0.25 7.96 3.38
CA SER A 93 -0.51 7.37 4.49
C SER A 93 0.36 6.32 5.17
N GLY A 94 1.01 6.66 6.28
CA GLY A 94 1.89 5.75 7.04
C GLY A 94 1.21 4.51 7.67
N VAL A 95 0.00 4.17 7.23
CA VAL A 95 -0.76 2.98 7.64
C VAL A 95 -0.79 1.98 6.49
N TYR A 96 -0.28 0.78 6.74
CA TYR A 96 -0.41 -0.36 5.84
C TYR A 96 -1.52 -1.29 6.33
N ILE A 97 -2.35 -1.77 5.41
CA ILE A 97 -3.43 -2.75 5.68
C ILE A 97 -3.12 -4.09 5.03
N ASN A 98 -3.79 -5.17 5.45
CA ASN A 98 -3.55 -6.49 4.86
C ASN A 98 -4.03 -6.53 3.41
N ARG A 99 -3.42 -7.40 2.60
CA ARG A 99 -3.77 -7.61 1.18
C ARG A 99 -5.25 -7.84 0.91
N SER A 100 -5.98 -8.53 1.80
CA SER A 100 -7.40 -8.82 1.64
C SER A 100 -8.33 -7.71 2.16
N ASP A 101 -7.79 -6.73 2.86
CA ASP A 101 -8.59 -5.68 3.47
C ASP A 101 -9.04 -4.66 2.42
N THR A 102 -10.05 -3.87 2.78
CA THR A 102 -10.52 -2.76 1.93
C THR A 102 -10.01 -1.44 2.52
N TRP A 103 -9.39 -0.64 1.66
CA TRP A 103 -9.08 0.74 1.98
C TRP A 103 -10.35 1.58 1.84
N ASP A 104 -10.72 2.33 2.88
CA ASP A 104 -11.77 3.34 2.84
C ASP A 104 -11.31 4.52 3.69
N THR A 105 -10.82 5.56 3.02
CA THR A 105 -10.32 6.76 3.71
C THR A 105 -10.66 8.00 2.90
N THR A 106 -11.03 9.07 3.61
CA THR A 106 -11.26 10.39 3.02
C THR A 106 -10.09 11.30 3.31
N ARG A 107 -9.53 11.90 2.27
CA ARG A 107 -8.44 12.86 2.38
C ARG A 107 -8.72 14.08 1.52
N ARG A 108 -8.66 15.27 2.12
CA ARG A 108 -8.88 16.56 1.42
C ARG A 108 -10.14 16.56 0.54
N GLY A 109 -11.21 15.90 1.02
CA GLY A 109 -12.48 15.79 0.32
C GLY A 109 -12.57 14.69 -0.74
N ALA A 110 -11.50 13.95 -1.02
CA ALA A 110 -11.52 12.76 -1.87
C ALA A 110 -11.64 11.51 -0.99
N ARG A 111 -12.74 10.78 -1.09
CA ARG A 111 -12.92 9.46 -0.48
C ARG A 111 -12.44 8.38 -1.44
N LEU A 112 -11.37 7.69 -1.07
CA LEU A 112 -10.86 6.54 -1.81
C LEU A 112 -11.36 5.26 -1.15
N VAL A 113 -12.09 4.45 -1.93
CA VAL A 113 -12.46 3.08 -1.58
C VAL A 113 -11.77 2.14 -2.56
N LEU A 114 -10.94 1.22 -2.09
CA LEU A 114 -10.12 0.36 -2.94
C LEU A 114 -9.96 -1.04 -2.32
N THR A 115 -9.96 -2.08 -3.15
CA THR A 115 -9.74 -3.46 -2.74
C THR A 115 -8.83 -4.16 -3.77
N PHE A 116 -7.94 -5.04 -3.31
CA PHE A 116 -7.17 -5.91 -4.20
C PHE A 116 -8.03 -7.11 -4.65
N ASP A 117 -8.08 -7.34 -5.96
CA ASP A 117 -8.66 -8.53 -6.55
C ASP A 117 -7.56 -9.54 -6.93
N PRO A 118 -7.50 -10.72 -6.28
CA PRO A 118 -6.50 -11.73 -6.59
C PRO A 118 -6.72 -12.41 -7.95
N GLU A 119 -7.93 -12.39 -8.52
CA GLU A 119 -8.21 -13.03 -9.82
C GLU A 119 -7.60 -12.22 -10.98
N SER A 120 -7.84 -10.91 -10.98
CA SER A 120 -7.29 -9.99 -11.99
C SER A 120 -5.90 -9.44 -11.64
N ASN A 121 -5.43 -9.68 -10.42
CA ASN A 121 -4.15 -9.16 -9.91
C ASN A 121 -4.07 -7.63 -10.04
N ALA A 122 -5.13 -6.96 -9.60
CA ALA A 122 -5.29 -5.52 -9.70
C ALA A 122 -6.04 -4.97 -8.48
N PHE A 123 -5.75 -3.71 -8.15
CA PHE A 123 -6.60 -2.93 -7.28
C PHE A 123 -7.76 -2.36 -8.08
N SER A 124 -8.97 -2.46 -7.52
CA SER A 124 -10.18 -1.89 -8.12
C SER A 124 -10.99 -1.13 -7.07
N GLY A 125 -11.65 -0.06 -7.49
CA GLY A 125 -12.48 0.74 -6.59
C GLY A 125 -12.85 2.09 -7.17
N THR A 126 -13.10 3.06 -6.29
CA THR A 126 -13.54 4.41 -6.66
C THR A 126 -12.89 5.48 -5.82
N VAL A 127 -12.69 6.65 -6.44
CA VAL A 127 -12.46 7.90 -5.72
C VAL A 127 -13.64 8.83 -5.94
N GLU A 128 -14.23 9.31 -4.84
CA GLU A 128 -15.41 10.17 -4.79
C GLU A 128 -15.01 11.55 -4.24
N ASN A 129 -15.49 12.61 -4.89
CA ASN A 129 -15.46 13.95 -4.32
C ASN A 129 -16.63 14.12 -3.37
N THR A 130 -16.37 14.16 -2.06
CA THR A 130 -17.39 14.30 -1.02
C THR A 130 -17.70 15.76 -0.66
N THR A 131 -17.27 16.72 -1.48
CA THR A 131 -17.38 18.16 -1.21
C THR A 131 -18.38 18.84 -2.15
N GLU A 132 -18.74 20.09 -1.81
CA GLU A 132 -19.60 20.95 -2.63
C GLU A 132 -18.85 21.68 -3.76
N SER A 133 -17.54 21.45 -3.92
CA SER A 133 -16.69 22.12 -4.91
C SER A 133 -15.93 21.09 -5.74
N SER A 134 -15.44 21.48 -6.92
CA SER A 134 -14.62 20.57 -7.74
C SER A 134 -13.27 20.29 -7.08
N LEU A 135 -12.82 19.04 -7.17
CA LEU A 135 -11.43 18.65 -6.89
C LEU A 135 -10.69 18.55 -8.23
N CYS A 136 -9.50 19.14 -8.30
CA CYS A 136 -8.74 19.20 -9.54
C CYS A 136 -7.54 18.26 -9.53
N SER A 137 -7.24 17.68 -10.70
CA SER A 137 -6.13 16.77 -10.91
C SER A 137 -6.06 15.64 -9.88
N VAL A 138 -7.20 15.03 -9.56
CA VAL A 138 -7.27 13.88 -8.65
C VAL A 138 -6.54 12.70 -9.30
N ARG A 139 -5.64 12.07 -8.55
CA ARG A 139 -4.91 10.85 -8.91
C ARG A 139 -4.91 9.91 -7.72
N VAL A 140 -4.62 8.64 -7.97
CA VAL A 140 -4.50 7.62 -6.91
C VAL A 140 -3.20 6.87 -7.11
N GLU A 141 -2.50 6.66 -6.00
CA GLU A 141 -1.28 5.86 -5.91
C GLU A 141 -1.45 4.77 -4.83
N VAL A 142 -0.80 3.63 -5.07
CA VAL A 142 -0.78 2.49 -4.14
C VAL A 142 0.67 2.07 -3.90
N HIS A 143 1.07 1.93 -2.65
CA HIS A 143 2.39 1.46 -2.27
C HIS A 143 2.28 0.05 -1.71
N LEU A 144 3.06 -0.86 -2.27
CA LEU A 144 3.13 -2.25 -1.86
C LEU A 144 4.25 -2.45 -0.82
N SER A 145 4.05 -3.38 0.11
CA SER A 145 5.05 -3.74 1.13
C SER A 145 6.39 -4.25 0.60
N ASN A 146 6.48 -4.62 -0.68
CA ASN A 146 7.72 -4.99 -1.34
C ASN A 146 8.49 -3.78 -1.91
N GLY A 147 8.01 -2.55 -1.67
CA GLY A 147 8.60 -1.31 -2.13
C GLY A 147 8.20 -0.90 -3.55
N VAL A 148 7.27 -1.61 -4.19
CA VAL A 148 6.73 -1.23 -5.50
C VAL A 148 5.61 -0.21 -5.32
N GLU A 149 5.67 0.86 -6.10
CA GLU A 149 4.61 1.88 -6.20
C GLU A 149 3.83 1.69 -7.51
N LEU A 150 2.50 1.79 -7.42
CA LEU A 150 1.59 1.65 -8.54
C LEU A 150 0.91 2.98 -8.83
N GLY A 151 1.02 3.41 -10.09
CA GLY A 151 0.45 4.67 -10.56
C GLY A 151 1.48 5.81 -10.55
N PRO A 152 1.06 7.06 -10.26
CA PRO A 152 -0.32 7.44 -9.96
C PRO A 152 -1.22 7.34 -11.20
N THR A 153 -2.54 7.21 -11.01
CA THR A 153 -3.50 7.23 -12.12
C THR A 153 -3.44 8.51 -12.95
N ALA A 154 -4.06 8.48 -14.14
CA ALA A 154 -4.23 9.67 -14.96
C ALA A 154 -5.04 10.73 -14.20
N ARG A 155 -4.59 11.98 -14.28
CA ARG A 155 -5.25 13.13 -13.65
C ARG A 155 -6.69 13.25 -14.12
N LYS A 156 -7.59 13.45 -13.16
CA LYS A 156 -8.99 13.71 -13.45
C LYS A 156 -9.56 14.77 -12.52
N ASP A 157 -10.27 15.73 -13.09
CA ASP A 157 -11.08 16.65 -12.31
C ASP A 157 -12.39 15.95 -11.92
N LEU A 158 -12.76 16.07 -10.66
CA LEU A 158 -14.00 15.53 -10.12
C LEU A 158 -14.90 16.67 -9.69
N PRO A 159 -16.01 16.94 -10.39
CA PRO A 159 -17.04 17.85 -9.91
C PRO A 159 -17.57 17.43 -8.54
N ALA A 160 -18.25 18.35 -7.85
CA ALA A 160 -18.89 18.09 -6.57
C ALA A 160 -19.76 16.82 -6.61
N HIS A 161 -19.62 15.96 -5.60
CA HIS A 161 -20.38 14.72 -5.42
C HIS A 161 -20.26 13.71 -6.58
N GLN A 162 -19.22 13.82 -7.42
CA GLN A 162 -18.94 12.86 -8.49
C GLN A 162 -17.81 11.92 -8.09
N PHE A 163 -17.79 10.75 -8.73
CA PHE A 163 -16.75 9.76 -8.55
C PHE A 163 -16.16 9.29 -9.88
N THR A 164 -14.98 8.69 -9.81
CA THR A 164 -14.40 7.93 -10.91
C THR A 164 -13.95 6.56 -10.43
N GLN A 165 -13.98 5.59 -11.35
CA GLN A 165 -13.37 4.29 -11.12
C GLN A 165 -11.85 4.40 -11.12
N VAL A 166 -11.23 3.54 -10.32
CA VAL A 166 -9.78 3.37 -10.19
C VAL A 166 -9.47 1.91 -10.48
N GLU A 167 -8.49 1.68 -11.34
CA GLU A 167 -7.93 0.37 -11.60
C GLU A 167 -6.41 0.48 -11.73
N LEU A 168 -5.68 -0.31 -10.96
CA LEU A 168 -4.21 -0.35 -10.97
C LEU A 168 -3.76 -1.81 -10.94
N SER A 169 -3.21 -2.30 -12.05
CA SER A 169 -2.66 -3.65 -12.11
C SER A 169 -1.40 -3.74 -11.26
N THR A 170 -1.26 -4.82 -10.50
CA THR A 170 -0.03 -5.11 -9.74
C THR A 170 1.02 -5.81 -10.59
N GLY A 171 0.75 -6.15 -11.86
CA GLY A 171 1.74 -6.76 -12.76
C GLY A 171 2.26 -8.14 -12.34
N GLY A 172 1.59 -8.81 -11.40
CA GLY A 172 2.02 -10.08 -10.80
C GLY A 172 2.79 -9.92 -9.49
N GLU A 173 3.00 -8.69 -8.99
CA GLU A 173 3.83 -8.45 -7.82
C GLU A 173 3.32 -9.16 -6.55
N ALA A 174 4.26 -9.70 -5.79
CA ALA A 174 3.99 -10.34 -4.50
C ALA A 174 4.12 -9.31 -3.38
N PHE A 175 3.09 -9.20 -2.54
CA PHE A 175 3.02 -8.31 -1.39
C PHE A 175 2.08 -8.87 -0.32
N ASP A 176 2.26 -8.46 0.93
CA ASP A 176 1.47 -8.90 2.08
C ASP A 176 0.57 -7.78 2.62
N THR A 177 1.12 -6.56 2.65
CA THR A 177 0.41 -5.34 3.04
C THR A 177 0.58 -4.26 1.99
N TRP A 178 -0.29 -3.25 2.03
CA TRP A 178 -0.30 -2.13 1.10
C TRP A 178 -0.90 -0.88 1.75
N THR A 179 -0.60 0.27 1.17
CA THR A 179 -1.21 1.56 1.52
C THR A 179 -1.61 2.31 0.26
N ALA A 180 -2.54 3.25 0.36
CA ALA A 180 -3.03 3.99 -0.80
C ALA A 180 -3.47 5.39 -0.43
N HIS A 181 -3.31 6.32 -1.35
CA HIS A 181 -3.73 7.69 -1.12
C HIS A 181 -4.21 8.35 -2.41
N PRO A 182 -5.28 9.17 -2.33
CA PRO A 182 -5.58 10.10 -3.39
C PRO A 182 -4.65 11.33 -3.29
N GLU A 183 -4.11 11.75 -4.42
CA GLU A 183 -3.40 13.01 -4.60
C GLU A 183 -4.34 14.05 -5.20
N ILE A 184 -4.34 15.28 -4.68
CA ILE A 184 -5.20 16.37 -5.16
C ILE A 184 -4.36 17.63 -5.34
N SER A 185 -4.33 18.17 -6.56
CA SER A 185 -3.68 19.46 -6.83
C SER A 185 -4.65 20.62 -6.62
N ARG A 186 -4.11 21.84 -6.51
CA ARG A 186 -4.93 23.05 -6.51
C ARG A 186 -5.62 23.20 -7.86
N CYS A 187 -6.87 23.65 -7.85
CA CYS A 187 -7.55 24.05 -9.08
C CYS A 187 -6.85 25.28 -9.68
N PRO A 188 -6.80 25.42 -11.02
CA PRO A 188 -6.30 26.64 -11.64
C PRO A 188 -7.06 27.84 -11.09
N SER A 189 -6.35 28.89 -10.69
CA SER A 189 -6.98 30.18 -10.42
C SER A 189 -7.53 30.73 -11.74
N GLU A 190 -8.79 31.18 -11.73
CA GLU A 190 -9.42 31.85 -12.88
C GLU A 190 -8.69 33.14 -13.28
#